data_AF-A0A1C6SGI4-F1
#
_entry.id   AF-A0A1C6SGI4-F1
#
_cell.length_a   1.000
_cell.length_b   1.000
_cell.length_c   1.000
_cell.angle_alpha   90.00
_cell.angle_beta   90.00
_cell.angle_gamma   90.00
#
_symmetry.space_group_name_H-M   'P 1'
#
loop_
_entity.id
_entity.type
_entity.pdbx_description
1 polymer ?
#
loop_
_entity_poly.entity_id
_entity_poly.type
_entity_poly.pdbx_seq_one_letter_code
_entity_poly.pdbx_strand_id
1 'polypeptide(L)'
;MHTPEADGALRWLAEEGVTPLGPGRWREVTPSGGLERTDSDLAHEWTAAALGDDRLPPSQQLRIGLGLLDLLDEYWVTVELGFFVAEQADPAVIEAFWAGYRQRLEVPEPGTQVLYSLWVDWFEDPGRSASAFAAVIGDDVRNLRARQRLGDLANPPLCRRVSRVLEHSGPVRWADKHDVYEAVVAAAKLRPALFKGLLASYHDVYGDLEPEQALELLGRLNLPPDTEHLATLRAALKTGARNHYRQPELWDAVRQE
;
A
#
# COMPACT_ATOMS: atom_id res chain seq x y z
N MET A 1 -11.42 8.69 17.45
CA MET A 1 -11.94 9.90 16.78
C MET A 1 -11.93 9.58 15.30
N HIS A 2 -13.07 9.69 14.63
CA HIS A 2 -13.17 9.35 13.21
C HIS A 2 -12.51 10.43 12.34
N THR A 3 -12.09 10.04 11.15
CA THR A 3 -11.65 10.97 10.10
C THR A 3 -12.87 11.74 9.56
N PRO A 4 -12.67 12.94 8.96
CA PRO A 4 -13.75 13.65 8.28
C PRO A 4 -14.46 12.79 7.21
N GLU A 5 -13.71 11.93 6.52
CA GLU A 5 -14.22 10.96 5.55
C GLU A 5 -15.10 9.90 6.22
N ALA A 6 -14.65 9.30 7.32
CA ALA A 6 -15.44 8.34 8.09
C ALA A 6 -16.74 8.96 8.65
N ASP A 7 -16.68 10.21 9.14
CA ASP A 7 -17.89 10.93 9.56
C ASP A 7 -18.82 11.23 8.37
N GLY A 8 -18.27 11.45 7.18
CA GLY A 8 -19.04 11.59 5.94
C GLY A 8 -19.74 10.29 5.55
N ALA A 9 -19.02 9.17 5.59
CA ALA A 9 -19.57 7.84 5.30
C ALA A 9 -20.64 7.44 6.31
N LEU A 10 -20.45 7.72 7.60
CA LEU A 10 -21.49 7.48 8.63
C LEU A 10 -22.76 8.26 8.37
N ARG A 11 -22.66 9.54 7.95
CA ARG A 11 -23.83 10.34 7.59
C ARG A 11 -24.55 9.77 6.38
N TRP A 12 -23.80 9.43 5.34
CA TRP A 12 -24.37 8.84 4.12
C TRP A 12 -25.05 7.50 4.42
N LEU A 13 -24.40 6.59 5.15
CA LEU A 13 -25.01 5.33 5.60
C LEU A 13 -26.30 5.56 6.38
N ALA A 14 -26.33 6.54 7.30
CA ALA A 14 -27.51 6.84 8.09
C ALA A 14 -28.68 7.38 7.24
N GLU A 15 -28.40 8.18 6.22
CA GLU A 15 -29.40 8.65 5.24
C GLU A 15 -30.01 7.49 4.45
N GLU A 16 -29.22 6.45 4.18
CA GLU A 16 -29.65 5.21 3.55
C GLU A 16 -30.24 4.18 4.54
N GLY A 17 -30.44 4.57 5.80
CA GLY A 17 -31.05 3.71 6.82
C GLY A 17 -30.11 2.68 7.45
N VAL A 18 -28.80 2.83 7.29
CA VAL A 18 -27.76 2.01 7.91
C VAL A 18 -27.12 2.73 9.10
N THR A 19 -27.16 2.12 10.28
CA THR A 19 -26.63 2.72 11.52
C THR A 19 -25.78 1.74 12.32
N PRO A 20 -24.72 2.19 13.00
CA PRO A 20 -23.87 1.31 13.80
C PRO A 20 -24.59 0.85 15.09
N LEU A 21 -24.42 -0.42 15.44
CA LEU A 21 -24.87 -1.03 16.70
C LEU A 21 -23.72 -1.26 17.69
N GLY A 22 -22.47 -1.15 17.23
CA GLY A 22 -21.25 -1.42 17.97
C GLY A 22 -20.15 -1.87 17.00
N PRO A 23 -18.96 -2.24 17.53
CA PRO A 23 -17.87 -2.73 16.69
C PRO A 23 -18.31 -3.93 15.84
N GLY A 24 -18.11 -3.84 14.52
CA GLY A 24 -18.43 -4.89 13.56
C GLY A 24 -19.91 -5.16 13.30
N ARG A 25 -20.81 -4.31 13.81
CA ARG A 25 -22.25 -4.58 13.82
C ARG A 25 -23.04 -3.36 13.40
N TRP A 26 -23.91 -3.57 12.43
CA TRP A 26 -24.72 -2.53 11.81
C TRP A 26 -26.18 -2.95 11.73
N ARG A 27 -27.07 -1.97 11.67
CA ARG A 27 -28.49 -2.17 11.41
C ARG A 27 -28.86 -1.45 10.13
N GLU A 28 -29.41 -2.19 9.19
CA GLU A 28 -30.05 -1.69 7.99
C GLU A 28 -31.57 -1.72 8.16
N VAL A 29 -32.25 -0.61 7.89
CA VAL A 29 -33.71 -0.54 7.90
C VAL A 29 -34.25 -1.06 6.57
N THR A 30 -34.94 -2.20 6.61
CA THR A 30 -35.60 -2.80 5.43
C THR A 30 -37.13 -2.74 5.57
N PRO A 31 -37.91 -2.90 4.48
CA PRO A 31 -39.37 -2.98 4.55
C PRO A 31 -39.90 -4.10 5.46
N SER A 32 -39.12 -5.17 5.66
CA SER A 32 -39.42 -6.29 6.55
C SER A 32 -39.00 -6.08 8.02
N GLY A 33 -38.38 -4.93 8.34
CA GLY A 33 -37.82 -4.63 9.67
C GLY A 33 -36.31 -4.33 9.63
N GLY A 34 -35.66 -4.31 10.78
CA GLY A 34 -34.21 -4.11 10.86
C GLY A 34 -33.43 -5.39 10.57
N LEU A 35 -32.48 -5.34 9.63
CA LEU A 35 -31.52 -6.41 9.37
C LEU A 35 -30.18 -6.07 10.02
N GLU A 36 -29.59 -7.02 10.73
CA GLU A 36 -28.24 -6.86 11.26
C GLU A 36 -27.21 -7.25 10.21
N ARG A 37 -26.16 -6.43 10.05
CA ARG A 37 -25.09 -6.59 9.07
C ARG A 37 -23.72 -6.57 9.75
N THR A 38 -22.78 -7.32 9.20
CA THR A 38 -21.35 -7.27 9.55
C THR A 38 -20.62 -6.19 8.75
N ASP A 39 -19.37 -5.89 9.12
CA ASP A 39 -18.51 -5.00 8.33
C ASP A 39 -18.33 -5.52 6.90
N SER A 40 -18.12 -6.83 6.73
CA SER A 40 -17.99 -7.48 5.43
C SER A 40 -19.26 -7.36 4.58
N ASP A 41 -20.45 -7.55 5.18
CA ASP A 41 -21.71 -7.37 4.45
C ASP A 41 -21.86 -5.92 3.93
N LEU A 42 -21.49 -4.93 4.76
CA LEU A 42 -21.50 -3.53 4.34
C LEU A 42 -20.45 -3.25 3.27
N ALA A 43 -19.24 -3.81 3.41
CA ALA A 43 -18.19 -3.61 2.42
C ALA A 43 -18.64 -4.07 1.02
N HIS A 44 -19.31 -5.23 0.94
CA HIS A 44 -19.80 -5.80 -0.31
C HIS A 44 -20.98 -5.03 -0.92
N GLU A 45 -22.00 -4.67 -0.13
CA GLU A 45 -23.22 -4.08 -0.68
C GLU A 45 -23.14 -2.55 -0.76
N TRP A 46 -22.62 -1.90 0.28
CA TRP A 46 -22.74 -0.46 0.45
C TRP A 46 -21.59 0.34 -0.16
N THR A 47 -20.42 -0.27 -0.37
CA THR A 47 -19.33 0.41 -1.08
C THR A 47 -19.68 0.64 -2.54
N ALA A 48 -20.17 -0.39 -3.23
CA ALA A 48 -20.64 -0.26 -4.61
C ALA A 48 -21.80 0.74 -4.72
N ALA A 49 -22.75 0.70 -3.77
CA ALA A 49 -23.85 1.65 -3.72
C ALA A 49 -23.37 3.11 -3.53
N ALA A 50 -22.40 3.34 -2.65
CA ALA A 50 -21.84 4.69 -2.42
C ALA A 50 -21.09 5.23 -3.64
N LEU A 51 -20.32 4.37 -4.31
CA LEU A 51 -19.52 4.74 -5.48
C LEU A 51 -20.36 4.89 -6.75
N GLY A 52 -21.53 4.22 -6.82
CA GLY A 52 -22.51 4.33 -7.90
C GLY A 52 -23.64 5.34 -7.64
N ASP A 53 -23.57 6.14 -6.56
CA ASP A 53 -24.63 7.10 -6.23
C ASP A 53 -24.59 8.31 -7.17
N ASP A 54 -25.37 8.26 -8.24
CA ASP A 54 -25.47 9.31 -9.28
C ASP A 54 -25.94 10.68 -8.76
N ARG A 55 -26.43 10.75 -7.50
CA ARG A 55 -26.75 12.03 -6.86
C ARG A 55 -25.50 12.80 -6.44
N LEU A 56 -24.36 12.13 -6.36
CA LEU A 56 -23.11 12.65 -5.83
C LEU A 56 -22.07 12.83 -6.94
N PRO A 57 -21.26 13.91 -6.90
CA PRO A 57 -20.13 14.03 -7.81
C PRO A 57 -19.04 12.98 -7.47
N PRO A 58 -18.20 12.56 -8.44
CA PRO A 58 -17.15 11.55 -8.22
C PRO A 58 -16.20 11.83 -7.04
N SER A 59 -15.87 13.09 -6.79
CA SER A 59 -15.04 13.49 -5.65
C SER A 59 -15.71 13.28 -4.29
N GLN A 60 -17.05 13.25 -4.24
CA GLN A 60 -17.81 12.95 -3.03
C GLN A 60 -18.02 11.46 -2.86
N GLN A 61 -18.32 10.73 -3.95
CA GLN A 61 -18.37 9.27 -3.98
C GLN A 61 -17.05 8.68 -3.44
N LEU A 62 -15.92 9.14 -3.98
CA LEU A 62 -14.59 8.73 -3.51
C LEU A 62 -14.37 9.02 -2.02
N ARG A 63 -14.77 10.20 -1.53
CA ARG A 63 -14.61 10.56 -0.10
C ARG A 63 -15.45 9.65 0.80
N ILE A 64 -16.65 9.26 0.38
CA ILE A 64 -17.48 8.29 1.10
C ILE A 64 -16.82 6.92 1.06
N GLY A 65 -16.37 6.44 -0.10
CA GLY A 65 -15.69 5.14 -0.21
C GLY A 65 -14.41 5.05 0.65
N LEU A 66 -13.60 6.11 0.66
CA LEU A 66 -12.46 6.23 1.56
C LEU A 66 -12.88 6.26 3.04
N GLY A 67 -14.02 6.89 3.36
CA GLY A 67 -14.60 6.85 4.70
C GLY A 67 -15.09 5.47 5.10
N LEU A 68 -15.70 4.72 4.19
CA LEU A 68 -16.08 3.32 4.41
C LEU A 68 -14.85 2.45 4.68
N LEU A 69 -13.73 2.72 4.01
CA LEU A 69 -12.47 2.01 4.27
C LEU A 69 -11.97 2.28 5.69
N ASP A 70 -12.11 3.52 6.19
CA ASP A 70 -11.71 3.88 7.56
C ASP A 70 -12.62 3.26 8.63
N LEU A 71 -13.90 3.03 8.30
CA LEU A 71 -14.87 2.47 9.24
C LEU A 71 -14.80 0.95 9.31
N LEU A 72 -14.59 0.30 8.16
CA LEU A 72 -14.72 -1.15 8.02
C LEU A 72 -13.36 -1.87 7.99
N ASP A 73 -12.29 -1.23 7.50
CA ASP A 73 -11.00 -1.87 7.19
C ASP A 73 -11.18 -3.23 6.51
N GLU A 74 -12.05 -3.27 5.49
CA GLU A 74 -12.42 -4.46 4.74
C GLU A 74 -11.83 -4.43 3.33
N TYR A 75 -11.30 -5.57 2.89
CA TYR A 75 -10.59 -5.67 1.61
C TYR A 75 -11.50 -5.31 0.42
N TRP A 76 -12.76 -5.74 0.47
CA TRP A 76 -13.69 -5.47 -0.63
C TRP A 76 -13.90 -3.96 -0.87
N VAL A 77 -13.79 -3.12 0.17
CA VAL A 77 -13.85 -1.67 -0.01
C VAL A 77 -12.72 -1.18 -0.92
N THR A 78 -11.51 -1.73 -0.75
CA THR A 78 -10.36 -1.38 -1.59
C THR A 78 -10.50 -1.83 -3.03
N VAL A 79 -11.15 -2.99 -3.25
CA VAL A 79 -11.47 -3.52 -4.59
C VAL A 79 -12.41 -2.57 -5.33
N GLU A 80 -13.53 -2.19 -4.71
CA GLU A 80 -14.51 -1.27 -5.29
C GLU A 80 -13.91 0.12 -5.56
N LEU A 81 -13.08 0.63 -4.63
CA LEU A 81 -12.32 1.86 -4.86
C LEU A 81 -11.38 1.74 -6.07
N GLY A 82 -10.73 0.59 -6.24
CA GLY A 82 -9.86 0.30 -7.39
C GLY A 82 -10.63 0.30 -8.70
N PHE A 83 -11.81 -0.32 -8.75
CA PHE A 83 -12.68 -0.28 -9.94
C PHE A 83 -13.14 1.14 -10.25
N PHE A 84 -13.64 1.84 -9.23
CA PHE A 84 -14.10 3.22 -9.37
C PHE A 84 -13.02 4.13 -9.96
N VAL A 85 -11.79 4.07 -9.43
CA VAL A 85 -10.65 4.89 -9.89
C VAL A 85 -10.20 4.51 -11.29
N ALA A 86 -10.22 3.22 -11.64
CA ALA A 86 -9.83 2.75 -12.97
C ALA A 86 -10.75 3.30 -14.09
N GLU A 87 -12.01 3.62 -13.76
CA GLU A 87 -12.99 4.19 -14.69
C GLU A 87 -12.94 5.73 -14.75
N GLN A 88 -12.19 6.40 -13.85
CA GLN A 88 -12.14 7.86 -13.82
C GLN A 88 -11.24 8.43 -14.92
N ALA A 89 -11.76 9.40 -15.66
CA ALA A 89 -10.98 10.23 -16.58
C ALA A 89 -10.43 11.51 -15.94
N ASP A 90 -10.97 11.94 -14.79
CA ASP A 90 -10.56 13.17 -14.11
C ASP A 90 -9.29 12.95 -13.26
N PRO A 91 -8.15 13.58 -13.62
CA PRO A 91 -6.92 13.46 -12.85
C PRO A 91 -7.04 13.94 -11.41
N ALA A 92 -7.96 14.87 -11.11
CA ALA A 92 -8.17 15.36 -9.75
C ALA A 92 -8.78 14.29 -8.83
N VAL A 93 -9.62 13.41 -9.37
CA VAL A 93 -10.20 12.29 -8.61
C VAL A 93 -9.14 11.22 -8.35
N ILE A 94 -8.34 10.89 -9.37
CA ILE A 94 -7.23 9.94 -9.25
C ILE A 94 -6.21 10.43 -8.22
N GLU A 95 -5.85 11.72 -8.26
CA GLU A 95 -4.92 12.31 -7.29
C GLU A 95 -5.53 12.35 -5.88
N ALA A 96 -6.82 12.62 -5.74
CA ALA A 96 -7.51 12.57 -4.45
C ALA A 96 -7.50 11.16 -3.85
N PHE A 97 -7.61 10.11 -4.69
CA PHE A 97 -7.52 8.72 -4.24
C PHE A 97 -6.13 8.42 -3.67
N TRP A 98 -5.07 8.76 -4.41
CA TRP A 98 -3.70 8.55 -3.93
C TRP A 98 -3.38 9.41 -2.71
N ALA A 99 -3.88 10.64 -2.64
CA ALA A 99 -3.78 11.46 -1.43
C ALA A 99 -4.44 10.78 -0.22
N GLY A 100 -5.61 10.16 -0.41
CA GLY A 100 -6.29 9.37 0.62
C GLY A 100 -5.48 8.17 1.09
N TYR A 101 -4.84 7.44 0.18
CA TYR A 101 -3.92 6.34 0.50
C TYR A 101 -2.69 6.84 1.27
N ARG A 102 -2.06 7.92 0.79
CA ARG A 102 -0.88 8.50 1.45
C ARG A 102 -1.21 8.89 2.90
N GLN A 103 -2.34 9.54 3.15
CA GLN A 103 -2.77 9.90 4.50
C GLN A 103 -2.93 8.68 5.42
N ARG A 104 -3.58 7.60 4.93
CA ARG A 104 -3.75 6.34 5.68
C ARG A 104 -2.43 5.61 5.94
N LEU A 105 -1.47 5.76 5.02
CA LEU A 105 -0.12 5.24 5.22
C LEU A 105 0.74 6.12 6.15
N GLU A 106 0.30 7.33 6.49
CA GLU A 106 1.01 8.26 7.35
C GLU A 106 0.54 8.22 8.82
N VAL A 107 -0.61 7.61 9.15
CA VAL A 107 -1.10 7.49 10.54
C VAL A 107 -0.26 6.50 11.38
N PRO A 108 -0.28 6.54 12.73
CA PRO A 108 0.51 5.63 13.57
C PRO A 108 0.24 4.13 13.32
N GLU A 109 -1.01 3.77 13.07
CA GLU A 109 -1.46 2.40 12.77
C GLU A 109 -2.29 2.46 11.48
N PRO A 110 -1.80 1.92 10.35
CA PRO A 110 -2.54 1.93 9.11
C PRO A 110 -3.61 0.83 9.14
N GLY A 111 -4.70 1.01 8.38
CA GLY A 111 -5.61 -0.09 8.08
C GLY A 111 -4.85 -1.22 7.38
N THR A 112 -5.17 -2.46 7.74
CA THR A 112 -4.49 -3.64 7.19
C THR A 112 -4.76 -3.74 5.69
N GLN A 113 -5.96 -3.37 5.26
CA GLN A 113 -6.40 -3.55 3.88
C GLN A 113 -5.81 -2.52 2.93
N VAL A 114 -5.41 -1.34 3.42
CA VAL A 114 -4.67 -0.36 2.62
C VAL A 114 -3.33 -0.94 2.17
N LEU A 115 -2.63 -1.62 3.07
CA LEU A 115 -1.34 -2.24 2.76
C LEU A 115 -1.51 -3.48 1.87
N TYR A 116 -2.50 -4.31 2.19
CA TYR A 116 -2.76 -5.53 1.45
C TYR A 116 -3.18 -5.23 0.00
N SER A 117 -4.12 -4.30 -0.20
CA SER A 117 -4.53 -3.86 -1.54
C SER A 117 -3.39 -3.28 -2.36
N LEU A 118 -2.52 -2.45 -1.76
CA LEU A 118 -1.31 -1.97 -2.45
C LEU A 118 -0.45 -3.12 -2.99
N TRP A 119 -0.29 -4.18 -2.20
CA TRP A 119 0.45 -5.35 -2.63
C TRP A 119 -0.29 -6.09 -3.77
N VAL A 120 -1.53 -6.56 -3.54
CA VAL A 120 -2.25 -7.47 -4.45
C VAL A 120 -2.89 -6.80 -5.66
N ASP A 121 -3.52 -5.62 -5.51
CA ASP A 121 -4.30 -4.98 -6.58
C ASP A 121 -3.48 -4.01 -7.42
N TRP A 122 -2.39 -3.48 -6.86
CA TRP A 122 -1.62 -2.40 -7.46
C TRP A 122 -0.21 -2.83 -7.84
N PHE A 123 0.58 -3.34 -6.89
CA PHE A 123 1.98 -3.67 -7.14
C PHE A 123 2.16 -4.96 -7.94
N GLU A 124 1.31 -5.97 -7.71
CA GLU A 124 1.32 -7.21 -8.50
C GLU A 124 0.75 -7.04 -9.93
N ASP A 125 -0.02 -5.97 -10.20
CA ASP A 125 -0.50 -5.68 -11.56
C ASP A 125 0.57 -4.95 -12.39
N PRO A 126 1.14 -5.57 -13.44
CA PRO A 126 2.17 -4.96 -14.27
C PRO A 126 1.76 -3.65 -14.96
N GLY A 127 0.46 -3.46 -15.19
CA GLY A 127 -0.10 -2.25 -15.81
C GLY A 127 -0.28 -1.08 -14.85
N ARG A 128 -0.26 -1.33 -13.53
CA ARG A 128 -0.55 -0.32 -12.49
C ARG A 128 0.62 -0.07 -11.55
N SER A 129 1.49 -1.07 -11.36
CA SER A 129 2.55 -1.10 -10.35
C SER A 129 3.43 0.15 -10.35
N ALA A 130 3.96 0.54 -11.52
CA ALA A 130 4.84 1.70 -11.64
C ALA A 130 4.14 3.01 -11.24
N SER A 131 2.92 3.25 -11.73
CA SER A 131 2.15 4.46 -11.40
C SER A 131 1.71 4.49 -9.94
N ALA A 132 1.29 3.34 -9.39
CA ALA A 132 0.89 3.25 -7.99
C ALA A 132 2.10 3.54 -7.08
N PHE A 133 3.24 2.90 -7.31
CA PHE A 133 4.46 3.11 -6.54
C PHE A 133 4.96 4.56 -6.62
N ALA A 134 4.93 5.16 -7.82
CA ALA A 134 5.22 6.57 -8.03
C ALA A 134 4.28 7.47 -7.21
N ALA A 135 2.97 7.25 -7.29
CA ALA A 135 1.98 8.06 -6.60
C ALA A 135 2.07 7.94 -5.07
N VAL A 136 2.35 6.75 -4.52
CA VAL A 136 2.39 6.58 -3.07
C VAL A 136 3.71 6.99 -2.43
N ILE A 137 4.86 6.89 -3.09
CA ILE A 137 6.16 7.38 -2.55
C ILE A 137 7.14 7.90 -3.59
N GLY A 138 7.13 7.37 -4.81
CA GLY A 138 8.22 7.60 -5.77
C GLY A 138 8.36 9.06 -6.18
N ASP A 139 7.25 9.73 -6.48
CA ASP A 139 7.27 11.13 -6.91
C ASP A 139 7.74 12.07 -5.80
N ASP A 140 7.31 11.82 -4.56
CA ASP A 140 7.76 12.58 -3.39
C ASP A 140 9.26 12.42 -3.16
N VAL A 141 9.77 11.17 -3.20
CA VAL A 141 11.20 10.89 -2.98
C VAL A 141 12.05 11.52 -4.09
N ARG A 142 11.63 11.41 -5.35
CA ARG A 142 12.31 12.03 -6.50
C ARG A 142 12.28 13.55 -6.38
N ASN A 143 11.17 14.13 -5.96
CA ASN A 143 11.05 15.56 -5.74
C ASN A 143 11.98 16.06 -4.63
N LEU A 144 12.01 15.36 -3.50
CA LEU A 144 12.92 15.66 -2.39
C LEU A 144 14.38 15.53 -2.82
N ARG A 145 14.73 14.50 -3.61
CA ARG A 145 16.07 14.35 -4.18
C ARG A 145 16.45 15.53 -5.07
N ALA A 146 15.59 15.90 -6.02
CA ALA A 146 15.83 17.01 -6.94
C ALA A 146 16.00 18.35 -6.22
N ARG A 147 15.32 18.53 -5.08
CA ARG A 147 15.40 19.73 -4.24
C ARG A 147 16.48 19.65 -3.14
N GLN A 148 17.28 18.58 -3.10
CA GLN A 148 18.29 18.32 -2.06
C GLN A 148 17.71 18.31 -0.63
N ARG A 149 16.50 17.78 -0.48
CA ARG A 149 15.71 17.72 0.76
C ARG A 149 15.45 16.30 1.24
N LEU A 150 16.32 15.34 0.91
CA LEU A 150 16.17 13.94 1.37
C LEU A 150 16.16 13.81 2.90
N GLY A 151 16.70 14.78 3.64
CA GLY A 151 16.56 14.85 5.10
C GLY A 151 15.11 14.87 5.59
N ASP A 152 14.17 15.35 4.77
CA ASP A 152 12.74 15.42 5.11
C ASP A 152 12.10 14.03 5.19
N LEU A 153 12.73 12.99 4.66
CA LEU A 153 12.31 11.59 4.86
C LEU A 153 12.30 11.20 6.34
N ALA A 154 12.98 11.94 7.21
CA ALA A 154 12.94 11.75 8.66
C ALA A 154 11.67 12.30 9.33
N ASN A 155 10.83 13.06 8.61
CA ASN A 155 9.56 13.57 9.10
C ASN A 155 8.63 12.38 9.46
N PRO A 156 8.04 12.29 10.67
CA PRO A 156 7.43 11.05 11.13
C PRO A 156 6.27 10.52 10.26
N PRO A 157 5.27 11.31 9.84
CA PRO A 157 4.30 10.92 8.81
C PRO A 157 4.94 10.29 7.57
N LEU A 158 5.79 11.04 6.87
CA LEU A 158 6.42 10.59 5.64
C LEU A 158 7.30 9.35 5.86
N CYS A 159 8.05 9.31 6.95
CA CYS A 159 8.89 8.17 7.32
C CYS A 159 8.06 6.89 7.51
N ARG A 160 6.87 6.98 8.13
CA ARG A 160 5.96 5.83 8.28
C ARG A 160 5.47 5.35 6.93
N ARG A 161 4.98 6.26 6.08
CA ARG A 161 4.51 5.94 4.74
C ARG A 161 5.59 5.28 3.90
N VAL A 162 6.78 5.88 3.83
CA VAL A 162 7.90 5.34 3.06
C VAL A 162 8.32 3.97 3.59
N SER A 163 8.47 3.82 4.92
CA SER A 163 8.78 2.52 5.52
C SER A 163 7.78 1.45 5.10
N ARG A 164 6.49 1.72 5.23
CA ARG A 164 5.41 0.78 4.93
C ARG A 164 5.37 0.36 3.47
N VAL A 165 5.48 1.32 2.57
CA VAL A 165 5.47 1.04 1.13
C VAL A 165 6.72 0.25 0.73
N LEU A 166 7.90 0.58 1.26
CA LEU A 166 9.11 -0.19 0.97
C LEU A 166 8.95 -1.66 1.39
N GLU A 167 8.41 -1.92 2.58
CA GLU A 167 8.18 -3.29 3.08
C GLU A 167 7.24 -4.11 2.19
N HIS A 168 6.29 -3.47 1.50
CA HIS A 168 5.30 -4.13 0.63
C HIS A 168 5.62 -4.02 -0.86
N SER A 169 6.69 -3.32 -1.24
CA SER A 169 7.05 -3.08 -2.64
C SER A 169 7.76 -4.26 -3.31
N GLY A 170 7.68 -5.46 -2.75
CA GLY A 170 8.22 -6.70 -3.31
C GLY A 170 7.87 -6.88 -4.80
N PRO A 171 6.58 -6.86 -5.17
CA PRO A 171 6.15 -7.05 -6.56
C PRO A 171 6.52 -5.91 -7.52
N VAL A 172 6.84 -4.73 -7.01
CA VAL A 172 7.21 -3.60 -7.88
C VAL A 172 8.48 -3.96 -8.65
N ARG A 173 8.49 -3.78 -9.97
CA ARG A 173 9.66 -4.14 -10.77
C ARG A 173 10.88 -3.33 -10.36
N TRP A 174 12.06 -3.94 -10.40
CA TRP A 174 13.31 -3.27 -10.03
C TRP A 174 13.52 -1.93 -10.75
N ALA A 175 13.26 -1.88 -12.06
CA ALA A 175 13.42 -0.66 -12.87
C ALA A 175 12.58 0.53 -12.36
N ASP A 176 11.43 0.28 -11.74
CA ASP A 176 10.49 1.31 -11.30
C ASP A 176 10.79 1.81 -9.86
N LYS A 177 11.52 1.03 -9.06
CA LYS A 177 11.81 1.33 -7.64
C LYS A 177 13.28 1.58 -7.31
N HIS A 178 14.21 1.17 -8.16
CA HIS A 178 15.64 1.26 -7.88
C HIS A 178 16.10 2.69 -7.56
N ASP A 179 15.65 3.69 -8.32
CA ASP A 179 16.06 5.08 -8.09
C ASP A 179 15.56 5.65 -6.75
N VAL A 180 14.38 5.19 -6.30
CA VAL A 180 13.80 5.50 -4.99
C VAL A 180 14.59 4.80 -3.88
N TYR A 181 14.94 3.53 -4.08
CA TYR A 181 15.77 2.76 -3.13
C TYR A 181 17.14 3.42 -2.93
N GLU A 182 17.78 3.84 -4.02
CA GLU A 182 19.03 4.62 -4.00
C GLU A 182 18.91 5.92 -3.21
N ALA A 183 17.80 6.65 -3.35
CA ALA A 183 17.58 7.88 -2.61
C ALA A 183 17.36 7.61 -1.11
N VAL A 184 16.63 6.55 -0.77
CA VAL A 184 16.25 6.23 0.61
C VAL A 184 17.39 5.61 1.42
N VAL A 185 18.38 4.97 0.80
CA VAL A 185 19.51 4.33 1.51
C VAL A 185 20.23 5.28 2.49
N ALA A 186 20.25 6.58 2.18
CA ALA A 186 20.85 7.62 3.00
C ALA A 186 20.10 7.86 4.34
N ALA A 187 18.80 7.55 4.40
CA ALA A 187 17.96 7.72 5.57
C ALA A 187 18.04 6.52 6.51
N ALA A 188 18.84 6.63 7.58
CA ALA A 188 19.11 5.52 8.50
C ALA A 188 17.86 4.82 9.06
N LYS A 189 16.79 5.59 9.36
CA LYS A 189 15.52 5.05 9.88
C LYS A 189 14.77 4.15 8.90
N LEU A 190 15.03 4.28 7.60
CA LEU A 190 14.33 3.54 6.54
C LEU A 190 15.10 2.29 6.07
N ARG A 191 16.34 2.10 6.52
CA ARG A 191 17.19 0.97 6.10
C ARG A 191 16.59 -0.40 6.42
N PRO A 192 15.95 -0.63 7.60
CA PRO A 192 15.29 -1.90 7.87
C PRO A 192 14.14 -2.18 6.88
N ALA A 193 13.33 -1.17 6.58
CA ALA A 193 12.24 -1.28 5.61
C ALA A 193 12.74 -1.52 4.18
N LEU A 194 13.81 -0.83 3.80
CA LEU A 194 14.48 -1.02 2.50
C LEU A 194 15.03 -2.45 2.36
N PHE A 195 15.60 -3.01 3.43
CA PHE A 195 16.04 -4.41 3.44
C PHE A 195 14.86 -5.38 3.27
N LYS A 196 13.78 -5.19 4.03
CA LYS A 196 12.56 -6.00 3.88
C LYS A 196 12.00 -5.91 2.46
N GLY A 197 12.00 -4.73 1.86
CA GLY A 197 11.60 -4.54 0.46
C GLY A 197 12.47 -5.32 -0.52
N LEU A 198 13.80 -5.33 -0.33
CA LEU A 198 14.71 -6.16 -1.14
C LEU A 198 14.45 -7.65 -0.96
N LEU A 199 14.29 -8.11 0.28
CA LEU A 199 13.99 -9.50 0.59
C LEU A 199 12.65 -9.93 -0.02
N ALA A 200 11.61 -9.12 0.14
CA ALA A 200 10.30 -9.35 -0.48
C ALA A 200 10.41 -9.42 -2.00
N SER A 201 11.19 -8.52 -2.63
CA SER A 201 11.41 -8.53 -4.09
C SER A 201 12.06 -9.82 -4.57
N TYR A 202 13.01 -10.35 -3.80
CA TYR A 202 13.63 -11.64 -4.10
C TYR A 202 12.62 -12.78 -4.01
N HIS A 203 11.65 -12.71 -3.11
CA HIS A 203 10.62 -13.72 -2.91
C HIS A 203 9.30 -13.44 -3.63
N ASP A 204 9.26 -12.50 -4.58
CA ASP A 204 8.05 -12.11 -5.28
C ASP A 204 8.18 -12.38 -6.78
N VAL A 205 7.14 -12.93 -7.42
CA VAL A 205 7.15 -13.32 -8.84
C VAL A 205 7.52 -12.16 -9.77
N TYR A 206 7.18 -10.92 -9.41
CA TYR A 206 7.35 -9.74 -10.25
C TYR A 206 8.54 -8.85 -9.84
N GLY A 207 9.13 -9.08 -8.66
CA GLY A 207 10.12 -8.18 -8.07
C GLY A 207 11.48 -8.13 -8.79
N ASP A 208 11.89 -9.25 -9.41
CA ASP A 208 13.13 -9.46 -10.19
C ASP A 208 14.26 -8.45 -9.89
N LEU A 209 15.09 -8.76 -8.90
CA LEU A 209 16.24 -7.93 -8.55
C LEU A 209 17.31 -7.93 -9.65
N GLU A 210 18.04 -6.83 -9.79
CA GLU A 210 19.32 -6.80 -10.49
C GLU A 210 20.45 -7.11 -9.50
N PRO A 211 21.09 -8.29 -9.54
CA PRO A 211 21.88 -8.79 -8.42
C PRO A 211 23.06 -7.90 -8.03
N GLU A 212 23.79 -7.35 -9.00
CA GLU A 212 24.92 -6.46 -8.75
C GLU A 212 24.50 -5.18 -8.03
N GLN A 213 23.45 -4.53 -8.53
CA GLN A 213 22.91 -3.28 -7.95
C GLN A 213 22.29 -3.53 -6.57
N ALA A 214 21.56 -4.65 -6.40
CA ALA A 214 21.01 -5.05 -5.12
C ALA A 214 22.11 -5.34 -4.09
N LEU A 215 23.21 -6.00 -4.48
CA LEU A 215 24.36 -6.23 -3.59
C LEU A 215 25.06 -4.94 -3.17
N GLU A 216 25.23 -3.99 -4.10
CA GLU A 216 25.79 -2.66 -3.80
C GLU A 216 24.90 -1.90 -2.81
N LEU A 217 23.59 -1.92 -3.03
CA LEU A 217 22.62 -1.32 -2.12
C LEU A 217 22.65 -1.97 -0.73
N LEU A 218 22.63 -3.30 -0.65
CA LEU A 218 22.78 -4.04 0.61
C LEU A 218 24.07 -3.65 1.34
N GLY A 219 25.18 -3.47 0.61
CA GLY A 219 26.46 -3.02 1.16
C GLY A 219 26.37 -1.68 1.92
N ARG A 220 25.48 -0.78 1.47
CA ARG A 220 25.32 0.57 2.03
C ARG A 220 24.31 0.65 3.18
N LEU A 221 23.48 -0.38 3.39
CA LEU A 221 22.50 -0.39 4.48
C LEU A 221 23.13 -0.45 5.89
N ASN A 222 24.38 -0.90 6.02
CA ASN A 222 25.07 -1.00 7.32
C ASN A 222 24.19 -1.65 8.41
N LEU A 223 23.51 -2.75 8.06
CA LEU A 223 22.66 -3.52 8.98
C LEU A 223 23.53 -4.39 9.90
N PRO A 224 23.02 -4.75 11.09
CA PRO A 224 23.65 -5.76 11.94
C PRO A 224 23.92 -7.06 11.15
N PRO A 225 25.11 -7.68 11.27
CA PRO A 225 25.44 -8.91 10.53
C PRO A 225 24.49 -10.09 10.81
N ASP A 226 23.87 -10.09 11.98
CA ASP A 226 22.89 -11.08 12.46
C ASP A 226 21.44 -10.76 12.04
N THR A 227 21.24 -9.73 11.21
CA THR A 227 19.92 -9.46 10.61
C THR A 227 19.45 -10.71 9.86
N GLU A 228 18.29 -11.22 10.27
CA GLU A 228 17.68 -12.41 9.69
C GLU A 228 17.65 -12.34 8.16
N HIS A 229 18.04 -13.44 7.50
CA HIS A 229 18.11 -13.58 6.04
C HIS A 229 19.12 -12.68 5.30
N LEU A 230 19.83 -11.76 5.96
CA LEU A 230 20.79 -10.86 5.28
C LEU A 230 21.93 -11.64 4.60
N ALA A 231 22.54 -12.58 5.32
CA ALA A 231 23.62 -13.41 4.78
C ALA A 231 23.13 -14.29 3.62
N THR A 232 21.97 -14.93 3.79
CA THR A 232 21.32 -15.79 2.78
C THR A 232 21.01 -15.00 1.50
N LEU A 233 20.39 -13.82 1.62
CA LEU A 233 20.10 -12.96 0.47
C LEU A 233 21.37 -12.51 -0.25
N ARG A 234 22.42 -12.11 0.49
CA ARG A 234 23.72 -11.76 -0.13
C ARG A 234 24.33 -12.93 -0.87
N ALA A 235 24.27 -14.14 -0.32
CA ALA A 235 24.83 -15.33 -0.94
C ALA A 235 24.06 -15.69 -2.23
N ALA A 236 22.72 -15.69 -2.18
CA ALA A 236 21.89 -15.93 -3.35
C ALA A 236 22.12 -14.88 -4.47
N LEU A 237 22.21 -13.59 -4.13
CA LEU A 237 22.47 -12.57 -5.15
C LEU A 237 23.86 -12.73 -5.79
N LYS A 238 24.87 -13.22 -5.05
CA LYS A 238 26.22 -13.47 -5.60
C LYS A 238 26.25 -14.59 -6.63
N THR A 239 25.29 -15.51 -6.63
CA THR A 239 25.17 -16.56 -7.68
C THR A 239 24.46 -16.04 -8.94
N GLY A 240 24.02 -14.78 -8.93
CA GLY A 240 23.25 -14.16 -10.01
C GLY A 240 21.74 -14.38 -9.90
N ALA A 241 21.25 -14.93 -8.78
CA ALA A 241 19.82 -15.16 -8.58
C ALA A 241 19.05 -13.85 -8.51
N ARG A 242 18.12 -13.66 -9.45
CA ARG A 242 17.27 -12.45 -9.50
C ARG A 242 16.03 -12.57 -8.63
N ASN A 243 15.57 -13.80 -8.42
CA ASN A 243 14.29 -14.13 -7.81
C ASN A 243 14.26 -15.60 -7.37
N HIS A 244 13.78 -15.85 -6.15
CA HIS A 244 13.59 -17.18 -5.55
C HIS A 244 12.67 -18.06 -6.40
N TYR A 245 11.57 -17.54 -6.96
CA TYR A 245 10.61 -18.36 -7.70
C TYR A 245 11.18 -19.00 -8.96
N ARG A 246 12.19 -18.38 -9.57
CA ARG A 246 12.82 -18.91 -10.79
C ARG A 246 13.96 -19.87 -10.49
N GLN A 247 14.57 -19.75 -9.33
CA GLN A 247 15.76 -20.50 -8.91
C GLN A 247 15.70 -20.80 -7.40
N PRO A 248 14.68 -21.54 -6.92
CA PRO A 248 14.47 -21.76 -5.49
C PRO A 248 15.64 -22.51 -4.84
N GLU A 249 16.28 -23.40 -5.59
CA GLU A 249 17.43 -24.19 -5.17
C GLU A 249 18.64 -23.34 -4.73
N LEU A 250 18.81 -22.15 -5.32
CA LEU A 250 19.92 -21.26 -4.98
C LEU A 250 19.76 -20.64 -3.59
N TRP A 251 18.52 -20.47 -3.12
CA TRP A 251 18.24 -20.03 -1.75
C TRP A 251 18.45 -21.15 -0.74
N ASP A 252 17.98 -22.35 -1.06
CA ASP A 252 18.09 -23.51 -0.16
C ASP A 252 19.55 -23.94 0.04
N ALA A 253 20.36 -23.92 -1.03
CA ALA A 253 21.77 -24.25 -0.97
C ALA A 253 22.54 -23.35 0.00
N VAL A 254 22.29 -22.04 -0.04
CA VAL A 254 23.01 -21.05 0.80
C VAL A 254 22.48 -20.94 2.22
N ARG A 255 21.32 -21.55 2.53
CA ARG A 255 20.76 -21.60 3.89
C ARG A 255 21.34 -22.76 4.73
N GLN A 256 21.89 -23.77 4.05
CA GLN A 256 22.45 -24.96 4.69
C GLN A 256 23.95 -24.81 5.05
N GLU A 257 24.56 -23.67 4.68
CA GLU A 257 25.93 -23.26 5.00
C GLU A 257 25.98 -22.30 6.19
#